data_AF-A0A957Y6L7-F1
#
_entry.id   AF-A0A957Y6L7-F1
#
_cell.length_a   1.000
_cell.length_b   1.000
_cell.length_c   1.000
_cell.angle_alpha   90.00
_cell.angle_beta   90.00
_cell.angle_gamma   90.00
#
_symmetry.space_group_name_H-M   'P 1'
#
loop_
_entity.id
_entity.type
_entity.pdbx_description
1 polymer ?
#
loop_
_entity_poly.entity_id
_entity_poly.type
_entity_poly.pdbx_seq_one_letter_code
_entity_poly.pdbx_strand_id
1 'polypeptide(L)'
;MTSKHSTQRRLATLMLLAVAALLVFAGTALAQEPDGQEPDAVLANLGTAFTYQGRLADDGNPASGVYDFKFRLYDAASGGSLIGVAQSVDDLTVSDGLFTADLDFGAGAMDGQARWLEIDVKRDADAGYTTLNPRVALTAAPNALALPGLWTQQNAVSPNLVGGYHDNMVGGAVEGAVIGGGGHSTGANQIHDDFGTIGGGSGNAAGNDDGDDTSQPWATVGGGLSNIAGGNRSTVGGGASNSADGHVSTVAGGIANAASGQYATVGGGRFNSAAADYATIAGGGPSDPANATTTNNRVYDDYGAIGGGGGNRVGSNDGDSSTQQFATVAGGRRNTASGPYATTSGGDGNAATTSYTTIGGGDNNSAGAAWATVGGGDDNNANGQFSVIGGGQANVTSFTYATVSGGWQNTASEYNATVSGGAHNNASARWATIGGGEINTVSGEFATIGGGLLNSAAADYATIAGGGPSDPDNSYATNNRVYDDYGTIGGGGGNIVGVDDMYIQRFATVAGGLENSATGAISAVGGGSQNTASGGDTTVGGGSQNTASDYYATVGGGYSNDASGHSTTVGGGYNNTASNSSATVGGGLS
;
A
#
# COMPACT_ATOMS: atom_id res chain seq x y z
N MET A 1 43.45 -38.13 0.39
CA MET A 1 44.26 -38.60 1.53
C MET A 1 43.97 -37.67 2.71
N THR A 2 42.96 -38.02 3.53
CA THR A 2 43.07 -38.61 4.90
C THR A 2 43.44 -37.55 5.95
N SER A 3 42.47 -36.93 6.62
CA SER A 3 41.76 -37.44 7.82
C SER A 3 42.71 -37.97 8.90
N LYS A 4 43.04 -37.12 9.89
CA LYS A 4 43.55 -37.50 11.21
C LYS A 4 43.71 -36.25 12.11
N HIS A 5 42.62 -35.79 12.74
CA HIS A 5 42.70 -34.89 13.90
C HIS A 5 41.51 -35.04 14.87
N SER A 6 41.09 -36.28 15.14
CA SER A 6 40.04 -36.58 16.15
C SER A 6 40.48 -37.54 17.26
N THR A 7 41.78 -37.76 17.46
CA THR A 7 42.30 -38.77 18.42
C THR A 7 43.24 -38.23 19.49
N GLN A 8 43.38 -36.90 19.63
CA GLN A 8 44.22 -36.28 20.68
C GLN A 8 43.44 -35.60 21.81
N ARG A 9 42.10 -35.63 21.80
CA ARG A 9 41.25 -35.02 22.86
C ARG A 9 40.70 -36.00 23.91
N ARG A 10 41.14 -37.27 23.93
CA ARG A 10 40.63 -38.28 24.88
C ARG A 10 41.69 -39.00 25.74
N LEU A 11 42.97 -38.60 25.67
CA LEU A 11 44.05 -39.18 26.49
C LEU A 11 44.60 -38.26 27.59
N ALA A 12 44.23 -36.98 27.60
CA ALA A 12 44.76 -36.00 28.57
C ALA A 12 43.88 -35.84 29.83
N THR A 13 42.66 -36.36 29.82
CA THR A 13 41.64 -36.09 30.86
C THR A 13 41.45 -37.25 31.86
N LEU A 14 42.27 -38.31 31.80
CA LEU A 14 42.09 -39.50 32.65
C LEU A 14 43.32 -39.92 33.49
N MET A 15 44.37 -39.10 33.55
CA MET A 15 45.61 -39.52 34.22
C MET A 15 46.19 -38.55 35.25
N LEU A 16 45.43 -37.59 35.78
CA LEU A 16 45.98 -36.72 36.83
C LEU A 16 44.92 -36.27 37.86
N LEU A 17 44.04 -37.19 38.25
CA LEU A 17 43.11 -37.04 39.37
C LEU A 17 43.42 -38.00 40.53
N ALA A 18 44.59 -38.63 40.57
CA ALA A 18 44.88 -39.64 41.59
C ALA A 18 46.37 -39.80 41.91
N VAL A 19 47.10 -38.71 42.16
CA VAL A 19 48.27 -38.76 43.07
C VAL A 19 48.30 -37.44 43.84
N ALA A 20 47.43 -37.37 44.83
CA ALA A 20 47.65 -36.52 46.00
C ALA A 20 48.81 -37.10 46.84
N ALA A 21 49.41 -36.22 47.63
CA ALA A 21 50.27 -36.49 48.79
C ALA A 21 51.77 -36.74 48.54
N LEU A 22 52.61 -35.70 48.73
CA LEU A 22 53.50 -35.57 49.91
C LEU A 22 54.33 -34.25 49.87
N LEU A 23 53.97 -33.32 50.77
CA LEU A 23 54.83 -32.54 51.68
C LEU A 23 56.16 -31.87 51.21
N VAL A 24 56.20 -30.54 51.46
CA VAL A 24 57.19 -29.76 52.25
C VAL A 24 58.17 -28.81 51.53
N PHE A 25 57.92 -27.51 51.81
CA PHE A 25 58.81 -26.36 52.05
C PHE A 25 59.88 -25.95 51.02
N ALA A 26 59.76 -24.72 50.51
CA ALA A 26 60.61 -23.56 50.88
C ALA A 26 60.22 -22.34 50.02
N GLY A 27 60.07 -21.17 50.64
CA GLY A 27 59.53 -19.97 49.99
C GLY A 27 60.52 -19.15 49.16
N THR A 28 59.95 -18.21 48.41
CA THR A 28 60.52 -16.90 48.09
C THR A 28 59.40 -15.97 47.62
N ALA A 29 59.36 -14.76 48.14
CA ALA A 29 58.50 -13.67 47.70
C ALA A 29 58.89 -13.15 46.31
N LEU A 30 57.92 -12.69 45.50
CA LEU A 30 57.74 -11.29 45.06
C LEU A 30 56.59 -11.15 44.03
N ALA A 31 55.67 -10.24 44.37
CA ALA A 31 54.77 -9.39 43.57
C ALA A 31 53.81 -10.00 42.52
N GLN A 32 52.50 -9.76 42.73
CA GLN A 32 51.49 -9.69 41.66
C GLN A 32 50.47 -8.58 41.99
N GLU A 33 50.11 -7.82 40.97
CA GLU A 33 49.21 -6.65 40.96
C GLU A 33 47.80 -6.97 41.51
N PRO A 34 47.07 -5.96 42.03
CA PRO A 34 45.72 -6.18 42.54
C PRO A 34 44.75 -6.38 41.37
N ASP A 35 44.31 -7.62 41.17
CA ASP A 35 43.10 -7.91 40.42
C ASP A 35 41.93 -7.30 41.20
N GLY A 36 41.36 -6.23 40.64
CA GLY A 36 40.10 -5.66 41.09
C GLY A 36 38.98 -6.67 40.81
N GLN A 37 38.62 -7.46 41.81
CA GLN A 37 37.31 -8.09 41.83
C GLN A 37 36.28 -6.99 42.11
N GLU A 38 35.53 -6.63 41.06
CA GLU A 38 34.19 -6.06 41.18
C GLU A 38 33.41 -6.87 42.24
N PRO A 39 32.89 -6.25 43.30
CA PRO A 39 31.95 -6.94 44.16
C PRO A 39 30.64 -7.08 43.39
N ASP A 40 30.24 -8.32 43.13
CA ASP A 40 28.86 -8.70 42.87
C ASP A 40 27.98 -8.10 43.98
N ALA A 41 27.46 -6.89 43.74
CA ALA A 41 26.40 -6.31 44.56
C ALA A 41 25.11 -7.04 44.19
N VAL A 42 24.93 -8.20 44.82
CA VAL A 42 23.65 -8.89 44.89
C VAL A 42 22.64 -7.86 45.40
N LEU A 43 21.60 -7.60 44.60
CA LEU A 43 20.43 -6.81 45.02
C LEU A 43 19.84 -7.47 46.28
N ALA A 44 20.26 -7.01 47.45
CA ALA A 44 19.61 -7.34 48.70
C ALA A 44 18.28 -6.59 48.70
N ASN A 45 17.16 -7.33 48.73
CA ASN A 45 15.87 -6.73 49.04
C ASN A 45 16.03 -5.90 50.32
N LEU A 46 15.64 -4.63 50.27
CA LEU A 46 15.63 -3.79 51.44
C LEU A 46 14.66 -4.44 52.44
N GLY A 47 15.21 -5.03 53.50
CA GLY A 47 14.42 -5.65 54.56
C GLY A 47 13.57 -4.61 55.28
N THR A 48 12.72 -5.08 56.18
CA THR A 48 11.91 -4.20 57.04
C THR A 48 12.68 -3.67 58.25
N ALA A 49 13.92 -4.13 58.40
CA ALA A 49 14.87 -3.64 59.40
C ALA A 49 15.27 -2.19 59.13
N PHE A 50 15.35 -1.39 60.20
CA PHE A 50 15.88 -0.04 60.16
C PHE A 50 16.80 0.21 61.34
N THR A 51 17.80 1.08 61.14
CA THR A 51 18.73 1.47 62.18
C THR A 51 18.12 2.59 63.02
N TYR A 52 18.00 2.36 64.33
CA TYR A 52 17.61 3.34 65.33
C TYR A 52 18.85 3.86 66.07
N GLN A 53 19.05 5.18 66.04
CA GLN A 53 20.11 5.85 66.81
C GLN A 53 19.49 6.66 67.94
N GLY A 54 19.93 6.39 69.17
CA GLY A 54 19.42 7.02 70.38
C GLY A 54 20.53 7.63 71.23
N ARG A 55 20.12 8.54 72.12
CA ARG A 55 20.99 9.08 73.19
C ARG A 55 20.42 8.72 74.56
N LEU A 56 21.17 7.95 75.33
CA LEU A 56 20.90 7.59 76.71
C LEU A 56 21.67 8.51 77.68
N ALA A 57 20.99 8.95 78.73
CA ALA A 57 21.60 9.66 79.85
C ALA A 57 21.32 8.91 81.15
N ASP A 58 22.30 8.86 82.04
CA ASP A 58 22.19 8.35 83.41
C ASP A 58 22.39 9.53 84.38
N ASP A 59 21.37 9.82 85.18
CA ASP A 59 21.29 10.98 86.09
C ASP A 59 21.71 12.32 85.45
N GLY A 60 21.26 12.55 84.21
CA GLY A 60 21.55 13.76 83.43
C GLY A 60 22.92 13.80 82.75
N ASN A 61 23.79 12.83 82.98
CA ASN A 61 25.08 12.69 82.32
C ASN A 61 25.01 11.68 81.15
N PRO A 62 25.78 11.85 80.07
CA PRO A 62 25.81 10.85 78.99
C PRO A 62 26.25 9.48 79.51
N ALA A 63 25.43 8.44 79.28
CA ALA A 63 25.70 7.09 79.75
C ALA A 63 26.84 6.43 78.95
N SER A 64 27.70 5.64 79.59
CA SER A 64 28.71 4.84 78.90
C SER A 64 28.81 3.45 79.54
N GLY A 65 28.85 2.40 78.71
CA GLY A 65 28.89 1.01 79.16
C GLY A 65 28.09 0.07 78.26
N VAL A 66 27.92 -1.18 78.70
CA VAL A 66 27.13 -2.19 78.00
C VAL A 66 25.75 -2.30 78.65
N TYR A 67 24.71 -2.27 77.83
CA TYR A 67 23.31 -2.23 78.23
C TYR A 67 22.47 -3.19 77.40
N ASP A 68 21.47 -3.81 78.02
CA ASP A 68 20.44 -4.54 77.30
C ASP A 68 19.24 -3.62 77.05
N PHE A 69 18.69 -3.68 75.84
CA PHE A 69 17.53 -2.91 75.43
C PHE A 69 16.38 -3.81 75.01
N LYS A 70 15.14 -3.41 75.34
CA LYS A 70 13.93 -3.95 74.71
C LYS A 70 13.13 -2.82 74.06
N PHE A 71 12.85 -3.01 72.78
CA PHE A 71 12.09 -2.08 71.96
C PHE A 71 10.71 -2.64 71.68
N ARG A 72 9.67 -1.85 71.98
CA ARG A 72 8.27 -2.20 71.72
C ARG A 72 7.61 -1.10 70.92
N LEU A 73 6.90 -1.48 69.87
CA LEU A 73 6.23 -0.54 68.98
C LEU A 73 4.76 -0.42 69.35
N TYR A 74 4.26 0.82 69.48
CA TYR A 74 2.88 1.10 69.86
C TYR A 74 2.19 2.04 68.86
N ASP A 75 0.87 1.97 68.84
CA ASP A 75 -0.01 2.83 68.03
C ASP A 75 -0.39 4.18 68.71
N ALA A 76 0.14 4.46 69.91
CA ALA A 76 -0.09 5.70 70.65
C ALA A 76 1.09 6.13 71.54
N ALA A 77 1.18 7.44 71.82
CA ALA A 77 2.24 8.06 72.64
C ALA A 77 2.23 7.64 74.12
N SER A 78 1.06 7.27 74.65
CA SER A 78 0.85 6.71 75.99
C SER A 78 -0.36 5.78 75.94
N GLY A 79 -0.31 4.61 76.58
CA GLY A 79 -1.35 3.57 76.41
C GLY A 79 -1.20 2.83 75.06
N GLY A 80 -2.30 2.60 74.34
CA GLY A 80 -2.27 1.98 73.01
C GLY A 80 -2.03 0.47 72.98
N SER A 81 -2.10 -0.11 71.79
CA SER A 81 -1.84 -1.52 71.51
C SER A 81 -0.40 -1.73 71.03
N LEU A 82 0.20 -2.87 71.40
CA LEU A 82 1.50 -3.30 70.88
C LEU A 82 1.35 -3.75 69.42
N ILE A 83 2.23 -3.26 68.55
CA ILE A 83 2.30 -3.58 67.13
C ILE A 83 3.53 -4.45 66.88
N GLY A 84 3.31 -5.64 66.32
CA GLY A 84 4.37 -6.60 66.04
C GLY A 84 4.96 -7.25 67.29
N VAL A 85 6.18 -7.76 67.18
CA VAL A 85 6.91 -8.47 68.26
C VAL A 85 7.97 -7.55 68.85
N ALA A 86 8.09 -7.55 70.18
CA ALA A 86 9.13 -6.81 70.90
C ALA A 86 10.53 -7.28 70.48
N GLN A 87 11.41 -6.33 70.17
CA GLN A 87 12.79 -6.59 69.77
C GLN A 87 13.70 -6.45 71.00
N SER A 88 14.47 -7.48 71.32
CA SER A 88 15.47 -7.42 72.39
C SER A 88 16.86 -7.34 71.78
N VAL A 89 17.67 -6.40 72.26
CA VAL A 89 19.06 -6.19 71.83
C VAL A 89 19.90 -6.20 73.09
N ASP A 90 20.46 -7.37 73.37
CA ASP A 90 21.32 -7.59 74.53
C ASP A 90 22.77 -7.16 74.23
N ASP A 91 23.55 -6.83 75.26
CA ASP A 91 24.95 -6.44 75.19
C ASP A 91 25.26 -5.24 74.26
N LEU A 92 24.34 -4.28 74.15
CA LEU A 92 24.53 -3.10 73.30
C LEU A 92 25.48 -2.09 73.94
N THR A 93 26.55 -1.75 73.21
CA THR A 93 27.51 -0.74 73.68
C THR A 93 26.93 0.66 73.53
N VAL A 94 26.90 1.41 74.63
CA VAL A 94 26.57 2.83 74.70
C VAL A 94 27.85 3.60 74.97
N SER A 95 28.16 4.61 74.16
CA SER A 95 29.39 5.41 74.28
C SER A 95 29.04 6.89 74.26
N ASP A 96 29.45 7.64 75.29
CA ASP A 96 29.12 9.07 75.47
C ASP A 96 27.62 9.37 75.25
N GLY A 97 26.79 8.44 75.74
CA GLY A 97 25.34 8.44 75.63
C GLY A 97 24.80 7.93 74.31
N LEU A 98 25.59 7.76 73.25
CA LEU A 98 25.09 7.35 71.94
C LEU A 98 25.06 5.83 71.80
N PHE A 99 23.99 5.31 71.20
CA PHE A 99 23.86 3.92 70.80
C PHE A 99 23.16 3.79 69.45
N THR A 100 23.39 2.67 68.77
CA THR A 100 22.79 2.33 67.47
C THR A 100 22.27 0.90 67.55
N ALA A 101 21.00 0.69 67.25
CA ALA A 101 20.35 -0.63 67.24
C ALA A 101 19.64 -0.87 65.92
N ASP A 102 19.77 -2.08 65.35
CA ASP A 102 18.99 -2.47 64.17
C ASP A 102 17.70 -3.16 64.63
N LEU A 103 16.55 -2.63 64.18
CA LEU A 103 15.23 -3.04 64.62
C LEU A 103 14.39 -3.51 63.44
N ASP A 104 13.72 -4.64 63.57
CA ASP A 104 12.78 -5.15 62.56
C ASP A 104 11.46 -5.60 63.21
N PHE A 105 10.39 -4.84 62.97
CA PHE A 105 9.04 -5.18 63.46
C PHE A 105 8.19 -5.90 62.41
N GLY A 106 8.75 -6.18 61.23
CA GLY A 106 8.11 -6.82 60.08
C GLY A 106 7.28 -5.85 59.21
N ALA A 107 6.93 -6.31 58.01
CA ALA A 107 6.27 -5.47 56.99
C ALA A 107 4.92 -4.89 57.43
N GLY A 108 4.15 -5.65 58.22
CA GLY A 108 2.84 -5.21 58.72
C GLY A 108 2.92 -4.10 59.78
N ALA A 109 4.09 -3.88 60.40
CA ALA A 109 4.27 -2.82 61.38
C ALA A 109 4.46 -1.42 60.73
N MET A 110 4.91 -1.39 59.47
CA MET A 110 5.26 -0.19 58.70
C MET A 110 4.26 0.05 57.56
N ASP A 111 2.99 0.23 57.93
CA ASP A 111 1.84 0.40 57.02
C ASP A 111 1.50 1.86 56.68
N GLY A 112 2.31 2.82 57.13
CA GLY A 112 2.09 4.26 56.94
C GLY A 112 1.35 4.98 58.08
N GLN A 113 0.93 4.29 59.14
CA GLN A 113 0.32 4.90 60.33
C GLN A 113 1.37 5.39 61.35
N ALA A 114 1.01 6.30 62.26
CA ALA A 114 1.92 6.80 63.30
C ALA A 114 2.33 5.69 64.29
N ARG A 115 3.60 5.71 64.72
CA ARG A 115 4.18 4.72 65.62
C ARG A 115 5.04 5.35 66.71
N TRP A 116 5.00 4.76 67.90
CA TRP A 116 5.78 5.18 69.06
C TRP A 116 6.61 4.02 69.60
N LEU A 117 7.90 4.25 69.76
CA LEU A 117 8.87 3.30 70.28
C LEU A 117 8.98 3.48 71.80
N GLU A 118 8.59 2.45 72.53
CA GLU A 118 8.88 2.29 73.95
C GLU A 118 10.21 1.56 74.11
N ILE A 119 11.07 2.07 74.99
CA ILE A 119 12.42 1.58 75.19
C ILE A 119 12.59 1.24 76.66
N ASP A 120 12.80 -0.03 76.94
CA ASP A 120 13.27 -0.50 78.24
C ASP A 120 14.79 -0.67 78.17
N VAL A 121 15.51 -0.22 79.19
CA VAL A 121 16.96 -0.35 79.28
C VAL A 121 17.39 -0.89 80.65
N LYS A 122 18.42 -1.76 80.69
CA LYS A 122 19.12 -2.13 81.93
C LYS A 122 20.62 -2.18 81.70
N ARG A 123 21.43 -1.89 82.73
CA ARG A 123 22.84 -2.31 82.71
C ARG A 123 22.92 -3.80 82.93
N ASP A 124 23.98 -4.43 82.44
CA ASP A 124 24.22 -5.87 82.62
C ASP A 124 24.24 -6.29 84.11
N ALA A 125 24.70 -5.40 85.00
CA ALA A 125 24.72 -5.61 86.45
C ALA A 125 23.38 -5.32 87.17
N ASP A 126 22.37 -4.77 86.50
CA ASP A 126 21.10 -4.36 87.11
C ASP A 126 20.09 -5.52 87.12
N ALA A 127 19.33 -5.67 88.22
CA ALA A 127 18.38 -6.76 88.40
C ALA A 127 17.10 -6.64 87.54
N GLY A 128 16.86 -5.51 86.87
CA GLY A 128 15.64 -5.26 86.10
C GLY A 128 15.75 -4.08 85.13
N TYR A 129 14.80 -4.03 84.20
CA TYR A 129 14.70 -2.99 83.17
C TYR A 129 14.01 -1.72 83.69
N THR A 130 14.50 -0.57 83.22
CA THR A 130 13.88 0.75 83.41
C THR A 130 13.26 1.21 82.10
N THR A 131 11.96 1.49 82.08
CA THR A 131 11.27 2.06 80.92
C THR A 131 11.57 3.55 80.79
N LEU A 132 12.07 3.96 79.62
CA LEU A 132 12.34 5.35 79.30
C LEU A 132 11.04 6.05 78.89
N ASN A 133 10.68 7.10 79.63
CA ASN A 133 9.50 7.92 79.36
C ASN A 133 9.91 9.34 78.93
N PRO A 134 9.20 9.97 77.97
CA PRO A 134 8.08 9.43 77.18
C PRO A 134 8.55 8.53 76.01
N ARG A 135 7.62 7.77 75.40
CA ARG A 135 7.88 7.00 74.16
C ARG A 135 8.32 7.92 73.03
N VAL A 136 9.23 7.43 72.19
CA VAL A 136 9.78 8.19 71.07
C VAL A 136 8.95 7.97 69.82
N ALA A 137 8.43 9.04 69.21
CA ALA A 137 7.73 8.92 67.93
C ALA A 137 8.72 8.50 66.83
N LEU A 138 8.38 7.47 66.05
CA LEU A 138 9.12 7.14 64.83
C LEU A 138 8.66 8.10 63.72
N THR A 139 9.51 9.06 63.38
CA THR A 139 9.26 9.96 62.26
C THR A 139 9.65 9.30 60.95
N ALA A 140 8.96 9.64 59.86
CA ALA A 140 9.23 9.07 58.54
C ALA A 140 10.73 9.23 58.17
N ALA A 141 11.40 8.12 57.89
CA ALA A 141 12.67 8.09 57.18
C ALA A 141 12.38 8.16 55.67
N PRO A 142 13.31 8.67 54.83
CA PRO A 142 13.14 8.64 53.38
C PRO A 142 13.23 7.21 52.85
N ASN A 143 12.14 6.46 53.00
CA ASN A 143 11.81 5.32 52.16
C ASN A 143 11.02 5.84 50.96
N ALA A 144 11.20 5.22 49.80
CA ALA A 144 10.39 5.49 48.61
C ALA A 144 8.96 5.02 48.90
N LEU A 145 8.19 5.89 49.57
CA LEU A 145 6.74 5.90 49.51
C LEU A 145 6.38 5.68 48.04
N ALA A 146 5.51 4.70 47.75
CA ALA A 146 5.05 4.39 46.40
C ALA A 146 5.00 5.68 45.56
N LEU A 147 5.77 5.72 44.46
CA LEU A 147 5.84 6.90 43.60
C LEU A 147 4.40 7.32 43.30
N PRO A 148 3.91 8.50 43.74
CA PRO A 148 2.51 8.86 43.54
C PRO A 148 2.18 8.77 42.05
N GLY A 149 1.25 7.87 41.71
CA GLY A 149 0.89 7.57 40.33
C GLY A 149 1.56 6.34 39.71
N LEU A 150 2.44 5.59 40.38
CA LEU A 150 2.92 4.28 39.93
C LEU A 150 2.57 3.21 40.98
N TRP A 151 1.84 2.19 40.56
CA TRP A 151 1.43 1.08 41.41
C TRP A 151 1.46 -0.24 40.63
N THR A 152 1.43 -1.35 41.37
CA THR A 152 1.38 -2.69 40.78
C THR A 152 0.04 -3.35 41.10
N GLN A 153 -0.59 -3.97 40.12
CA GLN A 153 -1.70 -4.91 40.35
C GLN A 153 -1.10 -6.30 40.54
N GLN A 154 -1.11 -6.79 41.77
CA GLN A 154 -0.58 -8.11 42.08
C GLN A 154 -1.56 -9.20 41.63
N ASN A 155 -1.06 -10.26 41.00
CA ASN A 155 -1.81 -11.46 40.64
C ASN A 155 -0.93 -12.71 40.86
N ALA A 156 -1.48 -13.90 40.66
CA ALA A 156 -0.80 -15.16 40.99
C ALA A 156 0.29 -15.59 40.00
N VAL A 157 0.39 -14.92 38.84
CA VAL A 157 1.24 -15.36 37.71
C VAL A 157 2.29 -14.30 37.37
N SER A 158 1.86 -13.11 36.92
CA SER A 158 2.74 -11.99 36.57
C SER A 158 2.05 -10.65 36.86
N PRO A 159 2.54 -9.85 37.82
CA PRO A 159 1.88 -8.61 38.21
C PRO A 159 1.84 -7.60 37.06
N ASN A 160 0.85 -6.71 37.09
CA ASN A 160 0.76 -5.58 36.16
C ASN A 160 1.44 -4.35 36.75
N LEU A 161 2.03 -3.50 35.90
CA LEU A 161 2.62 -2.22 36.28
C LEU A 161 1.77 -1.07 35.71
N VAL A 162 1.27 -0.19 36.58
CA VAL A 162 0.35 0.89 36.17
C VAL A 162 0.87 2.25 36.65
N GLY A 163 1.29 3.07 35.69
CA GLY A 163 1.77 4.44 35.89
C GLY A 163 0.78 5.51 35.43
N GLY A 164 0.88 6.72 36.00
CA GLY A 164 0.19 7.93 35.56
C GLY A 164 -1.09 8.28 36.32
N TYR A 165 -2.09 8.75 35.57
CA TYR A 165 -3.39 9.18 36.07
C TYR A 165 -4.12 8.03 36.78
N HIS A 166 -4.77 8.34 37.90
CA HIS A 166 -5.31 7.33 38.81
C HIS A 166 -6.43 6.45 38.24
N ASP A 167 -7.09 6.87 37.15
CA ASP A 167 -8.11 6.05 36.47
C ASP A 167 -7.53 5.20 35.33
N ASN A 168 -6.20 5.22 35.10
CA ASN A 168 -5.58 4.25 34.21
C ASN A 168 -5.89 2.83 34.71
N MET A 169 -6.39 1.99 33.81
CA MET A 169 -7.02 0.73 34.17
C MET A 169 -6.35 -0.44 33.46
N VAL A 170 -6.19 -1.52 34.21
CA VAL A 170 -5.88 -2.85 33.67
C VAL A 170 -7.01 -3.77 34.13
N GLY A 171 -7.47 -4.66 33.25
CA GLY A 171 -8.52 -5.65 33.53
C GLY A 171 -8.25 -6.45 34.81
N GLY A 172 -9.31 -6.94 35.43
CA GLY A 172 -9.24 -7.55 36.76
C GLY A 172 -8.43 -8.86 36.77
N ALA A 173 -8.52 -9.66 35.71
CA ALA A 173 -7.83 -10.94 35.58
C ALA A 173 -6.61 -10.87 34.64
N VAL A 174 -6.42 -9.75 33.91
CA VAL A 174 -5.24 -9.50 33.08
C VAL A 174 -3.93 -9.72 33.83
N GLU A 175 -2.99 -10.37 33.15
CA GLU A 175 -1.66 -10.68 33.65
C GLU A 175 -0.53 -10.06 32.79
N GLY A 176 0.58 -9.68 33.43
CA GLY A 176 1.80 -9.21 32.76
C GLY A 176 1.67 -7.91 31.96
N ALA A 177 0.66 -7.09 32.24
CA ALA A 177 0.40 -5.84 31.51
C ALA A 177 1.24 -4.65 32.02
N VAL A 178 1.49 -3.67 31.14
CA VAL A 178 2.25 -2.46 31.47
C VAL A 178 1.58 -1.20 30.92
N ILE A 179 1.24 -0.26 31.81
CA ILE A 179 0.96 1.13 31.47
C ILE A 179 2.12 1.97 32.02
N GLY A 180 2.96 2.52 31.14
CA GLY A 180 4.17 3.26 31.53
C GLY A 180 3.89 4.62 32.19
N GLY A 181 2.72 5.22 31.94
CA GLY A 181 2.38 6.55 32.45
C GLY A 181 1.23 7.24 31.70
N GLY A 182 1.11 8.55 31.90
CA GLY A 182 0.12 9.38 31.18
C GLY A 182 -1.31 9.22 31.70
N GLY A 183 -2.28 9.49 30.85
CA GLY A 183 -3.70 9.52 31.17
C GLY A 183 -4.19 10.87 31.72
N HIS A 184 -5.51 11.06 31.72
CA HIS A 184 -6.23 12.21 32.24
C HIS A 184 -7.71 11.84 32.45
N SER A 185 -8.51 12.68 33.12
CA SER A 185 -9.92 12.42 33.49
C SER A 185 -10.90 12.10 32.36
N THR A 186 -10.50 12.30 31.11
CA THR A 186 -11.30 11.97 29.91
C THR A 186 -10.52 11.07 28.94
N GLY A 187 -9.40 10.52 29.37
CA GLY A 187 -8.44 9.81 28.53
C GLY A 187 -7.54 8.94 29.37
N ALA A 188 -8.12 8.13 30.26
CA ALA A 188 -7.39 7.07 30.92
C ALA A 188 -6.90 6.04 29.90
N ASN A 189 -5.69 5.51 30.11
CA ASN A 189 -5.17 4.39 29.34
C ASN A 189 -5.76 3.09 29.90
N GLN A 190 -6.11 2.15 29.01
CA GLN A 190 -6.84 0.93 29.37
C GLN A 190 -6.20 -0.30 28.73
N ILE A 191 -5.98 -1.36 29.50
CA ILE A 191 -5.56 -2.66 29.00
C ILE A 191 -6.61 -3.69 29.38
N HIS A 192 -7.16 -4.38 28.38
CA HIS A 192 -8.25 -5.34 28.56
C HIS A 192 -7.79 -6.80 28.52
N ASP A 193 -6.66 -7.10 27.87
CA ASP A 193 -6.17 -8.47 27.70
C ASP A 193 -4.72 -8.68 28.20
N ASP A 194 -4.39 -9.94 28.44
CA ASP A 194 -3.09 -10.41 28.90
C ASP A 194 -1.91 -9.87 28.08
N PHE A 195 -0.85 -9.51 28.80
CA PHE A 195 0.43 -9.03 28.27
C PHE A 195 0.31 -7.76 27.39
N GLY A 196 -0.79 -7.01 27.53
CA GLY A 196 -0.95 -5.72 26.86
C GLY A 196 0.09 -4.70 27.32
N THR A 197 0.52 -3.81 26.42
CA THR A 197 1.49 -2.75 26.75
C THR A 197 1.02 -1.41 26.21
N ILE A 198 1.02 -0.39 27.06
CA ILE A 198 0.82 1.02 26.71
C ILE A 198 2.01 1.82 27.25
N GLY A 199 2.83 2.39 26.35
CA GLY A 199 4.02 3.16 26.76
C GLY A 199 3.68 4.46 27.50
N GLY A 200 2.52 5.06 27.22
CA GLY A 200 2.03 6.27 27.87
C GLY A 200 0.96 6.98 27.04
N GLY A 201 0.92 8.31 27.07
CA GLY A 201 -0.07 9.08 26.32
C GLY A 201 -1.43 9.16 27.03
N SER A 202 -2.50 9.42 26.29
CA SER A 202 -3.85 9.64 26.83
C SER A 202 -4.90 8.89 26.02
N GLY A 203 -5.80 8.18 26.69
CA GLY A 203 -6.95 7.51 26.09
C GLY A 203 -6.61 6.31 25.23
N ASN A 204 -5.45 5.69 25.39
CA ASN A 204 -5.04 4.56 24.59
C ASN A 204 -5.64 3.25 25.14
N ALA A 205 -5.91 2.28 24.25
CA ALA A 205 -6.43 0.96 24.59
C ALA A 205 -5.57 -0.15 23.96
N ALA A 206 -5.29 -1.21 24.74
CA ALA A 206 -4.64 -2.43 24.26
C ALA A 206 -5.48 -3.65 24.67
N GLY A 207 -5.79 -4.53 23.72
CA GLY A 207 -6.80 -5.58 23.87
C GLY A 207 -8.21 -5.10 23.51
N ASN A 208 -9.19 -6.00 23.54
CA ASN A 208 -10.61 -5.71 23.29
C ASN A 208 -11.43 -5.78 24.59
N ASP A 209 -12.41 -4.90 24.72
CA ASP A 209 -13.27 -4.85 25.91
C ASP A 209 -14.47 -5.81 25.80
N ASP A 210 -14.21 -7.10 25.56
CA ASP A 210 -15.26 -8.13 25.44
C ASP A 210 -15.53 -8.91 26.73
N GLY A 211 -14.73 -8.65 27.78
CA GLY A 211 -14.82 -9.29 29.09
C GLY A 211 -14.12 -10.65 29.18
N ASP A 212 -13.42 -11.08 28.12
CA ASP A 212 -12.50 -12.21 28.13
C ASP A 212 -11.06 -11.71 27.94
N ASP A 213 -10.38 -11.51 29.07
CA ASP A 213 -9.00 -11.01 29.18
C ASP A 213 -7.95 -11.88 28.43
N THR A 214 -8.34 -13.02 27.83
CA THR A 214 -7.46 -13.94 27.08
C THR A 214 -7.68 -13.92 25.57
N SER A 215 -8.64 -13.14 25.07
CA SER A 215 -9.10 -13.23 23.69
C SER A 215 -8.18 -12.49 22.71
N GLN A 216 -7.61 -11.34 23.09
CA GLN A 216 -6.70 -10.52 22.27
C GLN A 216 -5.36 -10.16 22.95
N PRO A 217 -4.59 -11.15 23.46
CA PRO A 217 -3.35 -10.88 24.17
C PRO A 217 -2.24 -10.28 23.30
N TRP A 218 -1.23 -9.71 23.96
CA TRP A 218 0.00 -9.14 23.39
C TRP A 218 -0.19 -7.89 22.53
N ALA A 219 -1.29 -7.17 22.70
CA ALA A 219 -1.50 -5.89 22.01
C ALA A 219 -0.57 -4.80 22.55
N THR A 220 0.01 -3.98 21.66
CA THR A 220 0.97 -2.94 22.03
C THR A 220 0.58 -1.58 21.47
N VAL A 221 0.54 -0.56 22.34
CA VAL A 221 0.46 0.85 21.97
C VAL A 221 1.69 1.58 22.49
N GLY A 222 2.50 2.16 21.59
CA GLY A 222 3.70 2.92 21.99
C GLY A 222 3.38 4.19 22.80
N GLY A 223 2.19 4.78 22.58
CA GLY A 223 1.68 5.94 23.31
C GLY A 223 0.76 6.79 22.41
N GLY A 224 0.73 8.10 22.63
CA GLY A 224 -0.06 9.04 21.80
C GLY A 224 -1.45 9.32 22.36
N LEU A 225 -2.40 9.70 21.50
CA LEU A 225 -3.75 10.10 21.88
C LEU A 225 -4.80 9.16 21.27
N SER A 226 -5.60 8.48 22.10
CA SER A 226 -6.77 7.72 21.64
C SER A 226 -6.47 6.63 20.61
N ASN A 227 -5.32 5.95 20.72
CA ASN A 227 -4.98 4.82 19.86
C ASN A 227 -5.52 3.51 20.43
N ILE A 228 -5.89 2.58 19.56
CA ILE A 228 -6.45 1.26 19.91
C ILE A 228 -5.61 0.19 19.21
N ALA A 229 -4.99 -0.71 19.98
CA ALA A 229 -4.47 -1.98 19.49
C ALA A 229 -5.41 -3.08 20.00
N GLY A 230 -6.46 -3.37 19.24
CA GLY A 230 -7.57 -4.23 19.66
C GLY A 230 -7.44 -5.70 19.26
N GLY A 231 -6.59 -6.03 18.29
CA GLY A 231 -6.39 -7.42 17.83
C GLY A 231 -5.29 -8.16 18.58
N ASN A 232 -5.35 -9.49 18.59
CA ASN A 232 -4.30 -10.37 19.12
C ASN A 232 -2.95 -10.06 18.45
N ARG A 233 -1.92 -9.76 19.25
CA ARG A 233 -0.59 -9.32 18.78
C ARG A 233 -0.62 -8.09 17.86
N SER A 234 -1.66 -7.27 17.93
CA SER A 234 -1.72 -6.01 17.17
C SER A 234 -0.76 -4.96 17.73
N THR A 235 -0.32 -4.04 16.89
CA THR A 235 0.61 -2.98 17.29
C THR A 235 0.20 -1.63 16.72
N VAL A 236 0.12 -0.62 17.60
CA VAL A 236 0.10 0.79 17.23
C VAL A 236 1.36 1.47 17.74
N GLY A 237 2.22 1.97 16.84
CA GLY A 237 3.46 2.64 17.24
C GLY A 237 3.26 3.96 17.99
N GLY A 238 2.13 4.65 17.75
CA GLY A 238 1.75 5.89 18.42
C GLY A 238 0.81 6.74 17.56
N GLY A 239 0.91 8.06 17.65
CA GLY A 239 0.08 8.99 16.87
C GLY A 239 -1.25 9.33 17.56
N ALA A 240 -2.29 9.61 16.78
CA ALA A 240 -3.61 9.94 17.31
C ALA A 240 -4.75 9.18 16.62
N SER A 241 -5.69 8.63 17.38
CA SER A 241 -6.90 7.98 16.88
C SER A 241 -6.66 6.81 15.92
N ASN A 242 -5.52 6.14 15.99
CA ASN A 242 -5.23 4.98 15.15
C ASN A 242 -5.84 3.70 15.73
N SER A 243 -6.27 2.77 14.88
CA SER A 243 -6.86 1.48 15.25
C SER A 243 -6.14 0.32 14.54
N ALA A 244 -5.65 -0.66 15.30
CA ALA A 244 -5.11 -1.91 14.80
C ALA A 244 -5.92 -3.06 15.40
N ASP A 245 -6.97 -3.48 14.71
CA ASP A 245 -8.00 -4.39 15.26
C ASP A 245 -7.89 -5.81 14.70
N GLY A 246 -7.20 -5.99 13.58
CA GLY A 246 -6.95 -7.32 13.01
C GLY A 246 -5.91 -8.11 13.80
N HIS A 247 -5.99 -9.45 13.75
CA HIS A 247 -4.96 -10.35 14.26
C HIS A 247 -3.60 -10.02 13.63
N VAL A 248 -2.57 -9.74 14.45
CA VAL A 248 -1.20 -9.36 14.01
C VAL A 248 -1.19 -8.10 13.11
N SER A 249 -2.23 -7.26 13.20
CA SER A 249 -2.28 -6.01 12.44
C SER A 249 -1.32 -4.96 13.00
N THR A 250 -0.85 -4.05 12.14
CA THR A 250 0.10 -3.00 12.54
C THR A 250 -0.29 -1.65 11.97
N VAL A 251 -0.32 -0.63 12.84
CA VAL A 251 -0.32 0.77 12.45
C VAL A 251 0.92 1.44 13.02
N ALA A 252 1.88 1.85 12.17
CA ALA A 252 3.12 2.43 12.67
C ALA A 252 2.93 3.82 13.34
N GLY A 253 1.86 4.54 12.99
CA GLY A 253 1.47 5.80 13.62
C GLY A 253 0.54 6.65 12.73
N GLY A 254 0.63 7.97 12.85
CA GLY A 254 -0.19 8.92 12.06
C GLY A 254 -1.48 9.33 12.77
N ILE A 255 -2.49 9.73 11.99
CA ILE A 255 -3.78 10.20 12.54
C ILE A 255 -4.95 9.43 11.90
N ALA A 256 -5.80 8.82 12.72
CA ALA A 256 -7.04 8.19 12.29
C ALA A 256 -6.87 7.05 11.26
N ASN A 257 -5.77 6.31 11.31
CA ASN A 257 -5.56 5.16 10.44
C ASN A 257 -6.17 3.89 11.04
N ALA A 258 -6.70 3.00 10.21
CA ALA A 258 -7.29 1.74 10.61
C ALA A 258 -6.67 0.55 9.86
N ALA A 259 -6.20 -0.45 10.59
CA ALA A 259 -5.80 -1.76 10.09
C ALA A 259 -6.70 -2.83 10.74
N SER A 260 -7.80 -3.21 10.06
CA SER A 260 -8.81 -4.11 10.64
C SER A 260 -8.75 -5.54 10.11
N GLY A 261 -8.11 -5.77 8.95
CA GLY A 261 -7.89 -7.12 8.44
C GLY A 261 -6.76 -7.86 9.16
N GLN A 262 -6.76 -9.19 9.13
CA GLN A 262 -5.69 -10.00 9.69
C GLN A 262 -4.39 -9.72 8.94
N TYR A 263 -3.28 -9.56 9.67
CA TYR A 263 -1.97 -9.18 9.12
C TYR A 263 -1.95 -7.85 8.35
N ALA A 264 -2.99 -7.04 8.44
CA ALA A 264 -3.07 -5.76 7.74
C ALA A 264 -2.04 -4.77 8.29
N THR A 265 -1.44 -3.98 7.40
CA THR A 265 -0.41 -3.00 7.76
C THR A 265 -0.75 -1.62 7.22
N VAL A 266 -0.71 -0.61 8.09
CA VAL A 266 -0.68 0.80 7.70
C VAL A 266 0.61 1.46 8.19
N GLY A 267 1.45 1.90 7.26
CA GLY A 267 2.74 2.52 7.57
C GLY A 267 2.65 3.93 8.18
N GLY A 268 1.48 4.56 8.15
CA GLY A 268 1.22 5.86 8.78
C GLY A 268 0.26 6.73 7.97
N GLY A 269 0.45 8.05 8.01
CA GLY A 269 -0.37 9.01 7.27
C GLY A 269 -1.67 9.39 7.98
N ARG A 270 -2.73 9.69 7.23
CA ARG A 270 -4.01 10.15 7.79
C ARG A 270 -5.21 9.44 7.16
N PHE A 271 -6.13 8.93 7.97
CA PHE A 271 -7.40 8.30 7.54
C PHE A 271 -7.26 7.04 6.66
N ASN A 272 -6.09 6.42 6.55
CA ASN A 272 -5.93 5.22 5.72
C ASN A 272 -6.69 4.03 6.32
N SER A 273 -7.29 3.18 5.49
CA SER A 273 -8.08 2.01 5.93
C SER A 273 -7.67 0.74 5.20
N ALA A 274 -6.91 -0.14 5.87
CA ALA A 274 -6.58 -1.47 5.40
C ALA A 274 -7.57 -2.47 6.00
N ALA A 275 -8.67 -2.75 5.28
CA ALA A 275 -9.82 -3.46 5.85
C ALA A 275 -9.77 -4.98 5.70
N ALA A 276 -9.04 -5.47 4.69
CA ALA A 276 -8.96 -6.89 4.34
C ALA A 276 -7.69 -7.59 4.83
N ASP A 277 -7.67 -8.91 4.76
CA ASP A 277 -6.55 -9.70 5.22
C ASP A 277 -5.31 -9.46 4.34
N TYR A 278 -4.14 -9.35 4.96
CA TYR A 278 -2.87 -9.01 4.32
C TYR A 278 -2.86 -7.66 3.57
N ALA A 279 -3.87 -6.81 3.78
CA ALA A 279 -3.95 -5.50 3.16
C ALA A 279 -2.78 -4.61 3.60
N THR A 280 -2.17 -3.90 2.65
CA THR A 280 -1.04 -3.00 2.94
C THR A 280 -1.32 -1.60 2.42
N ILE A 281 -1.18 -0.60 3.29
CA ILE A 281 -1.14 0.80 2.90
C ILE A 281 0.15 1.42 3.46
N ALA A 282 1.10 1.75 2.60
CA ALA A 282 2.38 2.29 3.06
C ALA A 282 2.25 3.67 3.75
N GLY A 283 1.22 4.45 3.42
CA GLY A 283 0.91 5.74 4.05
C GLY A 283 -0.02 6.60 3.21
N GLY A 284 0.18 7.92 3.24
CA GLY A 284 -0.65 8.88 2.49
C GLY A 284 -1.90 9.31 3.24
N GLY A 285 -2.98 9.67 2.54
CA GLY A 285 -4.23 9.99 3.21
C GLY A 285 -5.36 10.40 2.28
N PRO A 286 -6.17 11.41 2.65
CA PRO A 286 -7.27 11.84 1.81
C PRO A 286 -6.83 12.68 0.62
N SER A 287 -7.43 12.47 -0.56
CA SER A 287 -7.26 13.37 -1.71
C SER A 287 -7.97 14.72 -1.51
N ASP A 288 -8.99 14.76 -0.66
CA ASP A 288 -9.69 15.97 -0.24
C ASP A 288 -9.78 16.01 1.30
N PRO A 289 -9.02 16.88 1.97
CA PRO A 289 -9.06 17.01 3.43
C PRO A 289 -10.43 17.38 4.02
N ALA A 290 -11.30 18.03 3.24
CA ALA A 290 -12.66 18.37 3.69
C ALA A 290 -13.57 17.13 3.75
N ASN A 291 -13.28 16.12 2.91
CA ASN A 291 -14.02 14.87 2.80
C ASN A 291 -13.11 13.68 3.13
N ALA A 292 -12.39 13.80 4.24
CA ALA A 292 -11.26 12.92 4.53
C ALA A 292 -11.65 11.44 4.68
N THR A 293 -12.86 11.17 5.19
CA THR A 293 -13.37 9.82 5.40
C THR A 293 -13.98 9.19 4.16
N THR A 294 -14.15 9.90 3.03
CA THR A 294 -14.66 9.35 1.75
C THR A 294 -13.58 9.34 0.66
N THR A 295 -12.55 10.16 0.84
CA THR A 295 -11.45 10.33 -0.11
C THR A 295 -10.11 9.84 0.40
N ASN A 296 -10.06 9.05 1.47
CA ASN A 296 -8.87 8.34 1.97
C ASN A 296 -8.50 7.10 1.15
N ASN A 297 -7.26 6.63 1.33
CA ASN A 297 -6.79 5.37 0.76
C ASN A 297 -7.49 4.18 1.43
N ARG A 298 -7.92 3.20 0.63
CA ARG A 298 -8.64 2.02 1.12
C ARG A 298 -8.29 0.75 0.37
N VAL A 299 -8.09 -0.32 1.14
CA VAL A 299 -8.01 -1.69 0.63
C VAL A 299 -9.20 -2.47 1.18
N TYR A 300 -10.02 -3.00 0.29
CA TYR A 300 -11.26 -3.73 0.62
C TYR A 300 -11.14 -5.26 0.48
N ASP A 301 -10.18 -5.74 -0.31
CA ASP A 301 -9.99 -7.16 -0.62
C ASP A 301 -8.61 -7.66 -0.24
N ASP A 302 -8.51 -8.97 -0.01
CA ASP A 302 -7.32 -9.61 0.53
C ASP A 302 -6.10 -9.39 -0.38
N TYR A 303 -4.94 -9.25 0.25
CA TYR A 303 -3.66 -8.99 -0.42
C TYR A 303 -3.61 -7.70 -1.25
N GLY A 304 -4.60 -6.82 -1.10
CA GLY A 304 -4.60 -5.53 -1.77
C GLY A 304 -3.51 -4.59 -1.24
N ALA A 305 -2.87 -3.84 -2.13
CA ALA A 305 -1.75 -2.97 -1.78
C ALA A 305 -1.88 -1.55 -2.33
N ILE A 306 -1.69 -0.57 -1.44
CA ILE A 306 -1.55 0.85 -1.79
C ILE A 306 -0.19 1.38 -1.35
N GLY A 307 0.63 1.83 -2.30
CA GLY A 307 1.96 2.38 -2.01
C GLY A 307 1.96 3.80 -1.42
N GLY A 308 0.83 4.48 -1.38
CA GLY A 308 0.66 5.80 -0.74
C GLY A 308 -0.30 6.70 -1.50
N GLY A 309 -0.07 8.01 -1.46
CA GLY A 309 -0.87 8.99 -2.19
C GLY A 309 -2.20 9.35 -1.51
N GLY A 310 -3.19 9.78 -2.29
CA GLY A 310 -4.45 10.32 -1.77
C GLY A 310 -5.69 9.71 -2.41
N GLY A 311 -6.59 9.09 -1.63
CA GLY A 311 -7.89 8.62 -2.13
C GLY A 311 -7.86 7.45 -3.10
N ASN A 312 -6.83 6.63 -3.02
CA ASN A 312 -6.70 5.43 -3.83
C ASN A 312 -7.56 4.28 -3.28
N ARG A 313 -8.07 3.43 -4.16
CA ARG A 313 -8.95 2.31 -3.81
C ARG A 313 -8.45 1.02 -4.44
N VAL A 314 -8.39 -0.03 -3.63
CA VAL A 314 -8.03 -1.38 -4.06
C VAL A 314 -9.11 -2.35 -3.59
N GLY A 315 -9.59 -3.20 -4.50
CA GLY A 315 -10.71 -4.10 -4.24
C GLY A 315 -12.08 -3.45 -4.46
N SER A 316 -13.15 -4.18 -4.16
CA SER A 316 -14.52 -3.69 -4.18
C SER A 316 -15.15 -3.70 -2.77
N ASN A 317 -16.08 -2.79 -2.54
CA ASN A 317 -16.77 -2.67 -1.25
C ASN A 317 -18.10 -3.44 -1.30
N ASP A 318 -18.08 -4.70 -1.71
CA ASP A 318 -19.26 -5.57 -1.79
C ASP A 318 -19.51 -6.40 -0.52
N GLY A 319 -18.56 -6.37 0.42
CA GLY A 319 -18.62 -7.08 1.69
C GLY A 319 -17.97 -8.47 1.68
N ASP A 320 -17.38 -8.89 0.56
CA ASP A 320 -16.64 -10.15 0.42
C ASP A 320 -15.20 -9.88 -0.05
N SER A 321 -14.25 -9.86 0.90
CA SER A 321 -12.84 -9.54 0.65
C SER A 321 -12.10 -10.59 -0.19
N SER A 322 -12.74 -11.71 -0.55
CA SER A 322 -12.12 -12.79 -1.32
C SER A 322 -12.27 -12.65 -2.84
N THR A 323 -12.95 -11.60 -3.31
CA THR A 323 -13.45 -11.54 -4.69
C THR A 323 -12.54 -10.74 -5.63
N GLN A 324 -11.81 -9.73 -5.15
CA GLN A 324 -10.86 -8.91 -5.93
C GLN A 324 -9.43 -8.93 -5.39
N GLN A 325 -8.94 -10.13 -5.07
CA GLN A 325 -7.62 -10.31 -4.46
C GLN A 325 -6.44 -9.83 -5.34
N PHE A 326 -5.34 -9.48 -4.69
CA PHE A 326 -4.04 -9.13 -5.29
C PHE A 326 -4.02 -7.87 -6.18
N ALA A 327 -5.04 -7.01 -6.07
CA ALA A 327 -5.04 -5.73 -6.77
C ALA A 327 -4.03 -4.75 -6.15
N THR A 328 -3.42 -3.90 -6.98
CA THR A 328 -2.36 -2.97 -6.52
C THR A 328 -2.54 -1.58 -7.12
N VAL A 329 -2.44 -0.56 -6.26
CA VAL A 329 -2.24 0.83 -6.66
C VAL A 329 -0.91 1.32 -6.08
N ALA A 330 0.09 1.59 -6.92
CA ALA A 330 1.41 1.99 -6.41
C ALA A 330 1.41 3.40 -5.78
N GLY A 331 0.45 4.27 -6.11
CA GLY A 331 0.30 5.58 -5.47
C GLY A 331 -0.59 6.54 -6.27
N GLY A 332 -0.24 7.83 -6.26
CA GLY A 332 -0.98 8.87 -6.98
C GLY A 332 -2.25 9.31 -6.25
N ARG A 333 -3.23 9.84 -6.99
CA ARG A 333 -4.45 10.40 -6.42
C ARG A 333 -5.70 9.80 -7.06
N ARG A 334 -6.70 9.43 -6.27
CA ARG A 334 -8.02 8.94 -6.74
C ARG A 334 -7.94 7.77 -7.73
N ASN A 335 -6.89 6.94 -7.66
CA ASN A 335 -6.76 5.77 -8.53
C ASN A 335 -7.52 4.56 -7.95
N THR A 336 -8.11 3.75 -8.81
CA THR A 336 -8.87 2.55 -8.45
C THR A 336 -8.29 1.31 -9.15
N ALA A 337 -8.05 0.25 -8.40
CA ALA A 337 -7.80 -1.10 -8.91
C ALA A 337 -8.80 -2.06 -8.25
N SER A 338 -9.90 -2.37 -8.94
CA SER A 338 -11.04 -3.12 -8.39
C SER A 338 -11.37 -4.40 -9.15
N GLY A 339 -10.45 -4.89 -9.98
CA GLY A 339 -10.50 -6.24 -10.55
C GLY A 339 -9.46 -7.13 -9.87
N PRO A 340 -9.65 -8.46 -9.82
CA PRO A 340 -8.63 -9.35 -9.28
C PRO A 340 -7.34 -9.25 -10.11
N TYR A 341 -6.19 -9.16 -9.44
CA TYR A 341 -4.88 -8.91 -10.07
C TYR A 341 -4.76 -7.60 -10.88
N ALA A 342 -5.70 -6.66 -10.74
CA ALA A 342 -5.63 -5.37 -11.42
C ALA A 342 -4.47 -4.51 -10.88
N THR A 343 -3.78 -3.79 -11.76
CA THR A 343 -2.64 -2.95 -11.38
C THR A 343 -2.78 -1.54 -11.94
N THR A 344 -2.65 -0.53 -11.07
CA THR A 344 -2.52 0.87 -11.46
C THR A 344 -1.23 1.43 -10.88
N SER A 345 -0.28 1.83 -11.73
CA SER A 345 1.05 2.25 -11.27
C SER A 345 1.10 3.66 -10.68
N GLY A 346 0.01 4.43 -10.77
CA GLY A 346 -0.11 5.77 -10.18
C GLY A 346 -0.95 6.70 -11.03
N GLY A 347 -0.62 8.00 -11.03
CA GLY A 347 -1.36 9.02 -11.76
C GLY A 347 -2.52 9.63 -10.99
N ASP A 348 -3.50 10.19 -11.70
CA ASP A 348 -4.71 10.77 -11.12
C ASP A 348 -5.97 10.15 -11.75
N GLY A 349 -6.93 9.72 -10.93
CA GLY A 349 -8.25 9.30 -11.44
C GLY A 349 -8.29 8.05 -12.34
N ASN A 350 -7.25 7.21 -12.37
CA ASN A 350 -7.23 6.03 -13.23
C ASN A 350 -8.05 4.87 -12.63
N ALA A 351 -8.72 4.06 -13.47
CA ALA A 351 -9.62 2.99 -13.06
C ALA A 351 -9.34 1.66 -13.80
N ALA A 352 -8.71 0.71 -13.11
CA ALA A 352 -8.50 -0.66 -13.56
C ALA A 352 -9.53 -1.59 -12.87
N THR A 353 -10.64 -1.90 -13.55
CA THR A 353 -11.85 -2.40 -12.85
C THR A 353 -12.15 -3.88 -13.05
N THR A 354 -11.39 -4.57 -13.89
CA THR A 354 -11.62 -6.00 -14.20
C THR A 354 -10.33 -6.82 -14.14
N SER A 355 -10.47 -8.15 -14.22
CA SER A 355 -9.38 -9.09 -13.96
C SER A 355 -8.16 -8.86 -14.85
N TYR A 356 -6.96 -8.85 -14.25
CA TYR A 356 -5.68 -8.70 -14.95
C TYR A 356 -5.52 -7.41 -15.77
N THR A 357 -6.30 -6.37 -15.44
CA THR A 357 -6.15 -5.07 -16.10
C THR A 357 -4.89 -4.35 -15.64
N THR A 358 -4.26 -3.60 -16.54
CA THR A 358 -3.06 -2.83 -16.24
C THR A 358 -3.20 -1.39 -16.73
N ILE A 359 -2.94 -0.43 -15.84
CA ILE A 359 -2.78 0.98 -16.17
C ILE A 359 -1.39 1.45 -15.72
N GLY A 360 -0.56 1.88 -16.67
CA GLY A 360 0.80 2.35 -16.38
C GLY A 360 0.88 3.72 -15.69
N GLY A 361 -0.20 4.49 -15.68
CA GLY A 361 -0.31 5.80 -15.01
C GLY A 361 -1.17 6.77 -15.82
N GLY A 362 -0.92 8.07 -15.69
CA GLY A 362 -1.63 9.11 -16.45
C GLY A 362 -2.79 9.76 -15.69
N ASP A 363 -3.70 10.41 -16.41
CA ASP A 363 -4.91 11.04 -15.87
C ASP A 363 -6.17 10.39 -16.48
N ASN A 364 -7.15 10.05 -15.64
CA ASN A 364 -8.48 9.55 -16.03
C ASN A 364 -8.51 8.40 -17.06
N ASN A 365 -7.52 7.50 -17.05
CA ASN A 365 -7.55 6.32 -17.91
C ASN A 365 -8.42 5.22 -17.31
N SER A 366 -9.11 4.46 -18.16
CA SER A 366 -9.98 3.35 -17.79
C SER A 366 -9.58 2.07 -18.53
N ALA A 367 -9.38 0.99 -17.77
CA ALA A 367 -9.23 -0.38 -18.30
C ALA A 367 -10.39 -1.22 -17.73
N GLY A 368 -11.43 -1.37 -18.56
CA GLY A 368 -12.75 -1.88 -18.15
C GLY A 368 -13.06 -3.32 -18.57
N ALA A 369 -12.14 -4.00 -19.26
CA ALA A 369 -12.34 -5.40 -19.67
C ALA A 369 -11.13 -6.28 -19.34
N ALA A 370 -11.37 -7.58 -19.14
CA ALA A 370 -10.34 -8.48 -18.66
C ALA A 370 -9.11 -8.49 -19.58
N TRP A 371 -7.91 -8.43 -18.99
CA TRP A 371 -6.62 -8.34 -19.69
C TRP A 371 -6.43 -7.06 -20.53
N ALA A 372 -7.29 -6.05 -20.39
CA ALA A 372 -7.10 -4.77 -21.06
C ALA A 372 -5.89 -4.03 -20.46
N THR A 373 -5.15 -3.34 -21.34
CA THR A 373 -3.96 -2.56 -20.96
C THR A 373 -4.07 -1.14 -21.46
N VAL A 374 -3.81 -0.18 -20.57
CA VAL A 374 -3.53 1.22 -20.93
C VAL A 374 -2.13 1.56 -20.46
N GLY A 375 -1.22 1.88 -21.39
CA GLY A 375 0.17 2.21 -21.04
C GLY A 375 0.29 3.51 -20.24
N GLY A 376 -0.62 4.46 -20.45
CA GLY A 376 -0.71 5.74 -19.73
C GLY A 376 -1.48 6.78 -20.55
N GLY A 377 -1.19 8.07 -20.35
CA GLY A 377 -1.81 9.15 -21.11
C GLY A 377 -3.00 9.80 -20.38
N ASP A 378 -3.94 10.35 -21.14
CA ASP A 378 -5.08 11.11 -20.63
C ASP A 378 -6.39 10.59 -21.21
N ASP A 379 -7.41 10.33 -20.39
CA ASP A 379 -8.77 9.96 -20.84
C ASP A 379 -8.86 8.74 -21.79
N ASN A 380 -7.93 7.79 -21.75
CA ASN A 380 -8.01 6.60 -22.60
C ASN A 380 -8.94 5.53 -22.00
N ASN A 381 -9.70 4.83 -22.85
CA ASN A 381 -10.71 3.86 -22.42
C ASN A 381 -10.59 2.51 -23.15
N ALA A 382 -10.07 1.50 -22.45
CA ALA A 382 -9.89 0.15 -22.97
C ALA A 382 -10.95 -0.83 -22.42
N ASN A 383 -12.00 -1.08 -23.21
CA ASN A 383 -13.17 -1.91 -22.84
C ASN A 383 -13.29 -3.22 -23.64
N GLY A 384 -12.30 -3.57 -24.45
CA GLY A 384 -12.23 -4.86 -25.12
C GLY A 384 -11.40 -5.86 -24.32
N GLN A 385 -11.79 -7.14 -24.32
CA GLN A 385 -10.97 -8.17 -23.69
C GLN A 385 -9.62 -8.29 -24.43
N PHE A 386 -8.49 -8.32 -23.71
CA PHE A 386 -7.14 -8.24 -24.30
C PHE A 386 -6.88 -6.99 -25.16
N SER A 387 -7.71 -5.94 -25.05
CA SER A 387 -7.48 -4.73 -25.84
C SER A 387 -6.31 -3.92 -25.27
N VAL A 388 -5.64 -3.18 -26.15
CA VAL A 388 -4.45 -2.42 -25.80
C VAL A 388 -4.58 -0.99 -26.27
N ILE A 389 -4.38 -0.05 -25.35
CA ILE A 389 -4.08 1.34 -25.64
C ILE A 389 -2.65 1.63 -25.18
N GLY A 390 -1.74 1.90 -26.10
CA GLY A 390 -0.33 2.17 -25.73
C GLY A 390 -0.17 3.49 -24.95
N GLY A 391 -1.02 4.48 -25.21
CA GLY A 391 -1.07 5.76 -24.51
C GLY A 391 -1.84 6.81 -25.31
N GLY A 392 -1.46 8.08 -25.18
CA GLY A 392 -2.08 9.18 -25.91
C GLY A 392 -3.25 9.82 -25.16
N GLN A 393 -4.16 10.46 -25.89
CA GLN A 393 -5.31 11.16 -25.30
C GLN A 393 -6.63 10.70 -25.91
N ALA A 394 -7.61 10.41 -25.06
CA ALA A 394 -9.00 10.14 -25.46
C ALA A 394 -9.16 8.99 -26.48
N ASN A 395 -8.27 7.99 -26.47
CA ASN A 395 -8.39 6.82 -27.35
C ASN A 395 -9.35 5.78 -26.77
N VAL A 396 -10.02 5.03 -27.65
CA VAL A 396 -11.03 4.03 -27.27
C VAL A 396 -10.78 2.69 -27.96
N THR A 397 -10.80 1.61 -27.20
CA THR A 397 -10.92 0.24 -27.73
C THR A 397 -12.14 -0.44 -27.12
N SER A 398 -12.98 -1.08 -27.94
CA SER A 398 -14.29 -1.60 -27.47
C SER A 398 -14.46 -3.11 -27.56
N PHE A 399 -13.62 -3.82 -28.31
CA PHE A 399 -13.78 -5.24 -28.59
C PHE A 399 -12.49 -6.04 -28.43
N THR A 400 -12.63 -7.37 -28.42
CA THR A 400 -11.54 -8.28 -28.16
C THR A 400 -10.38 -8.10 -29.14
N TYR A 401 -9.16 -8.02 -28.61
CA TYR A 401 -7.90 -7.78 -29.37
C TYR A 401 -7.83 -6.45 -30.13
N ALA A 402 -8.77 -5.53 -29.92
CA ALA A 402 -8.67 -4.20 -30.52
C ALA A 402 -7.44 -3.46 -29.99
N THR A 403 -6.71 -2.77 -30.88
CA THR A 403 -5.45 -2.12 -30.55
C THR A 403 -5.45 -0.67 -31.02
N VAL A 404 -5.14 0.25 -30.10
CA VAL A 404 -4.74 1.62 -30.44
C VAL A 404 -3.34 1.85 -29.87
N SER A 405 -2.33 2.02 -30.71
CA SER A 405 -0.96 2.19 -30.19
C SER A 405 -0.75 3.54 -29.49
N GLY A 406 -1.52 4.58 -29.85
CA GLY A 406 -1.50 5.89 -29.22
C GLY A 406 -2.25 6.95 -30.05
N GLY A 407 -1.88 8.23 -29.88
CA GLY A 407 -2.46 9.35 -30.62
C GLY A 407 -3.59 10.05 -29.88
N TRP A 408 -4.45 10.77 -30.61
CA TRP A 408 -5.55 11.57 -30.07
C TRP A 408 -6.90 11.14 -30.64
N GLN A 409 -7.87 10.78 -29.80
CA GLN A 409 -9.23 10.43 -30.23
C GLN A 409 -9.32 9.34 -31.31
N ASN A 410 -8.45 8.34 -31.26
CA ASN A 410 -8.57 7.17 -32.12
C ASN A 410 -9.51 6.12 -31.51
N THR A 411 -10.31 5.47 -32.35
CA THR A 411 -11.27 4.44 -31.96
C THR A 411 -11.02 3.15 -32.75
N ALA A 412 -10.87 2.04 -32.04
CA ALA A 412 -10.90 0.69 -32.62
C ALA A 412 -12.04 -0.11 -31.95
N SER A 413 -13.16 -0.25 -32.65
CA SER A 413 -14.43 -0.66 -32.02
C SER A 413 -14.90 -2.07 -32.37
N GLU A 414 -14.07 -2.90 -33.00
CA GLU A 414 -14.46 -4.24 -33.45
C GLU A 414 -13.36 -5.28 -33.23
N TYR A 415 -13.69 -6.56 -33.40
CA TYR A 415 -12.76 -7.67 -33.20
C TYR A 415 -11.47 -7.48 -34.02
N ASN A 416 -10.33 -7.43 -33.32
CA ASN A 416 -9.00 -7.29 -33.92
C ASN A 416 -8.81 -6.03 -34.80
N ALA A 417 -9.64 -5.00 -34.59
CA ALA A 417 -9.47 -3.71 -35.23
C ALA A 417 -8.20 -3.01 -34.70
N THR A 418 -7.43 -2.38 -35.58
CA THR A 418 -6.16 -1.76 -35.23
C THR A 418 -6.06 -0.33 -35.73
N VAL A 419 -5.68 0.59 -34.85
CA VAL A 419 -5.22 1.94 -35.20
C VAL A 419 -3.80 2.13 -34.66
N SER A 420 -2.82 2.33 -35.54
CA SER A 420 -1.43 2.46 -35.11
C SER A 420 -1.08 3.84 -34.53
N GLY A 421 -1.95 4.84 -34.67
CA GLY A 421 -1.78 6.17 -34.10
C GLY A 421 -2.56 7.25 -34.87
N GLY A 422 -2.12 8.50 -34.78
CA GLY A 422 -2.75 9.63 -35.48
C GLY A 422 -3.85 10.32 -34.67
N ALA A 423 -4.78 10.98 -35.36
CA ALA A 423 -5.89 11.73 -34.74
C ALA A 423 -7.25 11.34 -35.33
N HIS A 424 -8.28 11.18 -34.50
CA HIS A 424 -9.67 10.97 -34.95
C HIS A 424 -9.90 9.78 -35.91
N ASN A 425 -9.03 8.78 -35.91
CA ASN A 425 -9.20 7.63 -36.78
C ASN A 425 -10.22 6.64 -36.20
N ASN A 426 -11.05 6.04 -37.04
CA ASN A 426 -12.11 5.12 -36.64
C ASN A 426 -12.04 3.79 -37.41
N ALA A 427 -11.56 2.74 -36.76
CA ALA A 427 -11.58 1.36 -37.28
C ALA A 427 -12.76 0.60 -36.65
N SER A 428 -13.86 0.48 -37.39
CA SER A 428 -15.16 0.02 -36.88
C SER A 428 -15.67 -1.26 -37.52
N ALA A 429 -14.77 -2.09 -38.06
CA ALA A 429 -15.08 -3.40 -38.62
C ALA A 429 -14.05 -4.45 -38.18
N ARG A 430 -14.41 -5.73 -38.30
CA ARG A 430 -13.52 -6.83 -37.88
C ARG A 430 -12.27 -6.84 -38.76
N TRP A 431 -11.10 -6.95 -38.14
CA TRP A 431 -9.78 -6.85 -38.79
C TRP A 431 -9.51 -5.55 -39.58
N ALA A 432 -10.29 -4.49 -39.34
CA ALA A 432 -10.04 -3.18 -39.90
C ALA A 432 -8.69 -2.63 -39.44
N THR A 433 -7.91 -2.06 -40.36
CA THR A 433 -6.59 -1.52 -40.03
C THR A 433 -6.43 -0.08 -40.51
N ILE A 434 -5.99 0.80 -39.61
CA ILE A 434 -5.56 2.16 -39.92
C ILE A 434 -4.11 2.33 -39.48
N GLY A 435 -3.21 2.58 -40.44
CA GLY A 435 -1.79 2.80 -40.15
C GLY A 435 -1.48 4.14 -39.47
N GLY A 436 -2.39 5.11 -39.55
CA GLY A 436 -2.29 6.41 -38.86
C GLY A 436 -3.03 7.51 -39.62
N GLY A 437 -2.55 8.75 -39.50
CA GLY A 437 -3.14 9.91 -40.17
C GLY A 437 -4.26 10.57 -39.36
N GLU A 438 -5.16 11.28 -40.04
CA GLU A 438 -6.22 12.06 -39.41
C GLU A 438 -7.60 11.79 -40.03
N ILE A 439 -8.61 11.53 -39.20
CA ILE A 439 -10.02 11.34 -39.59
C ILE A 439 -10.22 10.21 -40.64
N ASN A 440 -9.40 9.18 -40.63
CA ASN A 440 -9.62 8.02 -41.51
C ASN A 440 -10.67 7.09 -40.92
N THR A 441 -11.56 6.55 -41.76
CA THR A 441 -12.62 5.61 -41.34
C THR A 441 -12.54 4.32 -42.14
N VAL A 442 -12.49 3.19 -41.43
CA VAL A 442 -12.57 1.84 -42.00
C VAL A 442 -13.77 1.12 -41.42
N SER A 443 -14.77 0.85 -42.25
CA SER A 443 -16.01 0.15 -41.86
C SER A 443 -16.25 -1.15 -42.62
N GLY A 444 -15.37 -1.54 -43.54
CA GLY A 444 -15.39 -2.84 -44.19
C GLY A 444 -14.55 -3.89 -43.46
N GLU A 445 -14.97 -5.15 -43.50
CA GLU A 445 -14.24 -6.28 -42.93
C GLU A 445 -12.91 -6.50 -43.67
N PHE A 446 -11.80 -6.70 -42.95
CA PHE A 446 -10.44 -6.79 -43.52
C PHE A 446 -9.95 -5.57 -44.31
N ALA A 447 -10.71 -4.46 -44.33
CA ALA A 447 -10.32 -3.27 -45.05
C ALA A 447 -9.15 -2.55 -44.36
N THR A 448 -8.37 -1.82 -45.16
CA THR A 448 -7.15 -1.14 -44.69
C THR A 448 -7.03 0.27 -45.26
N ILE A 449 -6.71 1.21 -44.38
CA ILE A 449 -6.19 2.53 -44.75
C ILE A 449 -4.76 2.64 -44.24
N GLY A 450 -3.79 2.86 -45.14
CA GLY A 450 -2.39 3.01 -44.75
C GLY A 450 -2.12 4.28 -43.94
N GLY A 451 -2.85 5.36 -44.23
CA GLY A 451 -2.81 6.63 -43.49
C GLY A 451 -3.47 7.77 -44.27
N GLY A 452 -3.03 9.00 -44.06
CA GLY A 452 -3.52 10.18 -44.78
C GLY A 452 -4.61 10.94 -44.03
N LEU A 453 -5.40 11.75 -44.75
CA LEU A 453 -6.45 12.60 -44.19
C LEU A 453 -7.81 12.21 -44.76
N LEU A 454 -8.79 11.97 -43.88
CA LEU A 454 -10.20 11.83 -44.23
C LEU A 454 -10.54 10.68 -45.19
N ASN A 455 -9.73 9.63 -45.30
CA ASN A 455 -10.02 8.53 -46.22
C ASN A 455 -11.13 7.61 -45.67
N SER A 456 -11.95 7.02 -46.55
CA SER A 456 -13.06 6.14 -46.18
C SER A 456 -13.03 4.81 -46.94
N ALA A 457 -12.74 3.72 -46.25
CA ALA A 457 -12.79 2.36 -46.79
C ALA A 457 -14.01 1.62 -46.23
N ALA A 458 -15.13 1.65 -46.96
CA ALA A 458 -16.42 1.20 -46.46
C ALA A 458 -16.74 -0.27 -46.74
N ALA A 459 -16.10 -0.85 -47.76
CA ALA A 459 -16.38 -2.21 -48.26
C ALA A 459 -15.38 -3.25 -47.78
N ASP A 460 -15.75 -4.53 -47.86
CA ASP A 460 -14.88 -5.61 -47.42
C ASP A 460 -13.64 -5.71 -48.29
N TYR A 461 -12.48 -5.94 -47.66
CA TYR A 461 -11.17 -6.00 -48.33
C TYR A 461 -10.77 -4.71 -49.07
N ALA A 462 -11.48 -3.59 -48.85
CA ALA A 462 -11.14 -2.31 -49.44
C ALA A 462 -9.75 -1.84 -48.99
N THR A 463 -8.99 -1.25 -49.90
CA THR A 463 -7.64 -0.74 -49.61
C THR A 463 -7.50 0.69 -50.07
N ILE A 464 -7.09 1.58 -49.17
CA ILE A 464 -6.61 2.92 -49.51
C ILE A 464 -5.19 3.06 -48.95
N ALA A 465 -4.18 3.16 -49.82
CA ALA A 465 -2.79 3.24 -49.36
C ALA A 465 -2.51 4.55 -48.59
N GLY A 466 -3.21 5.64 -48.93
CA GLY A 466 -3.14 6.93 -48.24
C GLY A 466 -3.78 8.05 -49.06
N GLY A 467 -3.27 9.28 -48.91
CA GLY A 467 -3.80 10.46 -49.60
C GLY A 467 -4.86 11.18 -48.77
N GLY A 468 -5.76 11.92 -49.41
CA GLY A 468 -6.86 12.56 -48.70
C GLY A 468 -7.82 13.33 -49.58
N PRO A 469 -8.37 14.46 -49.11
CA PRO A 469 -9.26 15.26 -49.91
C PRO A 469 -8.55 15.99 -51.07
N SER A 470 -9.20 16.14 -52.23
CA SER A 470 -8.70 17.01 -53.31
C SER A 470 -8.90 18.50 -52.98
N ASP A 471 -9.97 18.81 -52.24
CA ASP A 471 -10.32 20.16 -51.81
C ASP A 471 -10.45 20.22 -50.28
N PRO A 472 -9.55 20.92 -49.58
CA PRO A 472 -9.63 21.08 -48.13
C PRO A 472 -10.91 21.80 -47.66
N ASP A 473 -11.43 22.74 -48.46
CA ASP A 473 -12.63 23.52 -48.12
C ASP A 473 -13.91 22.68 -48.28
N ASN A 474 -13.84 21.60 -49.05
CA ASN A 474 -14.92 20.63 -49.24
C ASN A 474 -14.43 19.18 -49.02
N SER A 475 -13.67 18.99 -47.94
CA SER A 475 -12.91 17.77 -47.69
C SER A 475 -13.79 16.51 -47.62
N TYR A 476 -14.95 16.60 -46.97
CA TYR A 476 -15.89 15.49 -46.86
C TYR A 476 -16.53 15.09 -48.18
N ALA A 477 -16.61 15.97 -49.18
CA ALA A 477 -17.13 15.63 -50.51
C ALA A 477 -16.03 15.03 -51.39
N THR A 478 -14.78 15.45 -51.16
CA THR A 478 -13.65 15.20 -52.04
C THR A 478 -12.61 14.28 -51.45
N ASN A 479 -12.94 13.47 -50.44
CA ASN A 479 -12.04 12.47 -49.89
C ASN A 479 -11.96 11.19 -50.74
N ASN A 480 -10.89 10.41 -50.56
CA ASN A 480 -10.82 9.10 -51.18
C ASN A 480 -11.84 8.14 -50.54
N ARG A 481 -12.62 7.44 -51.37
CA ARG A 481 -13.66 6.51 -50.91
C ARG A 481 -13.66 5.21 -51.70
N VAL A 482 -13.77 4.10 -50.98
CA VAL A 482 -14.02 2.77 -51.56
C VAL A 482 -15.35 2.25 -51.03
N TYR A 483 -16.30 2.00 -51.94
CA TYR A 483 -17.65 1.52 -51.64
C TYR A 483 -17.89 0.05 -51.97
N ASP A 484 -17.07 -0.52 -52.85
CA ASP A 484 -17.21 -1.90 -53.31
C ASP A 484 -16.07 -2.82 -52.87
N ASP A 485 -16.39 -4.10 -52.66
CA ASP A 485 -15.44 -5.07 -52.13
C ASP A 485 -14.19 -5.20 -53.00
N TYR A 486 -13.05 -5.38 -52.35
CA TYR A 486 -11.73 -5.45 -52.98
C TYR A 486 -11.36 -4.20 -53.80
N GLY A 487 -12.10 -3.10 -53.64
CA GLY A 487 -11.78 -1.84 -54.27
C GLY A 487 -10.46 -1.26 -53.75
N THR A 488 -9.64 -0.71 -54.65
CA THR A 488 -8.30 -0.23 -54.30
C THR A 488 -8.06 1.20 -54.77
N ILE A 489 -7.63 2.07 -53.85
CA ILE A 489 -7.08 3.39 -54.14
C ILE A 489 -5.61 3.42 -53.73
N GLY A 490 -4.71 3.62 -54.69
CA GLY A 490 -3.26 3.69 -54.43
C GLY A 490 -2.79 5.01 -53.79
N GLY A 491 -3.64 6.04 -53.73
CA GLY A 491 -3.36 7.32 -53.07
C GLY A 491 -4.03 8.50 -53.76
N GLY A 492 -3.52 9.71 -53.55
CA GLY A 492 -4.02 10.92 -54.22
C GLY A 492 -5.18 11.62 -53.49
N GLY A 493 -5.94 12.43 -54.22
CA GLY A 493 -7.00 13.29 -53.68
C GLY A 493 -8.35 13.01 -54.30
N GLY A 494 -9.38 12.70 -53.52
CA GLY A 494 -10.77 12.61 -54.02
C GLY A 494 -11.10 11.51 -55.00
N ASN A 495 -10.35 10.41 -54.97
CA ASN A 495 -10.64 9.27 -55.82
C ASN A 495 -11.81 8.44 -55.27
N ILE A 496 -12.66 7.93 -56.16
CA ILE A 496 -13.81 7.10 -55.82
C ILE A 496 -13.65 5.75 -56.52
N VAL A 497 -13.81 4.67 -55.74
CA VAL A 497 -13.88 3.31 -56.24
C VAL A 497 -15.20 2.70 -55.80
N GLY A 498 -15.97 2.23 -56.76
CA GLY A 498 -17.28 1.69 -56.55
C GLY A 498 -18.37 2.73 -56.35
N VAL A 499 -19.59 2.25 -56.14
CA VAL A 499 -20.78 3.06 -55.91
C VAL A 499 -21.42 2.71 -54.58
N ASP A 500 -21.96 3.72 -53.90
CA ASP A 500 -22.72 3.53 -52.67
C ASP A 500 -24.13 3.01 -53.01
N ASP A 501 -24.20 1.75 -53.45
CA ASP A 501 -25.45 1.08 -53.78
C ASP A 501 -25.51 -0.36 -53.24
N MET A 502 -26.61 -1.05 -53.52
CA MET A 502 -26.83 -2.41 -53.04
C MET A 502 -26.12 -3.50 -53.86
N TYR A 503 -25.45 -3.12 -54.95
CA TYR A 503 -24.86 -4.03 -55.92
C TYR A 503 -23.34 -4.00 -55.81
N ILE A 504 -22.79 -5.08 -55.28
CA ILE A 504 -21.34 -5.19 -55.08
C ILE A 504 -20.63 -5.35 -56.42
N GLN A 505 -19.92 -4.32 -56.86
CA GLN A 505 -19.09 -4.31 -58.07
C GLN A 505 -17.61 -4.48 -57.71
N ARG A 506 -17.16 -5.73 -57.64
CA ARG A 506 -15.86 -6.06 -57.05
C ARG A 506 -14.65 -5.65 -57.91
N PHE A 507 -13.52 -5.44 -57.24
CA PHE A 507 -12.16 -5.33 -57.81
C PHE A 507 -11.86 -4.08 -58.65
N ALA A 508 -12.67 -3.03 -58.54
CA ALA A 508 -12.34 -1.77 -59.18
C ALA A 508 -11.07 -1.13 -58.57
N THR A 509 -10.27 -0.45 -59.39
CA THR A 509 -8.98 0.11 -58.96
C THR A 509 -8.75 1.51 -59.50
N VAL A 510 -8.34 2.42 -58.63
CA VAL A 510 -7.71 3.69 -58.99
C VAL A 510 -6.29 3.68 -58.45
N ALA A 511 -5.28 3.68 -59.31
CA ALA A 511 -3.89 3.64 -58.86
C ALA A 511 -3.45 4.93 -58.13
N GLY A 512 -4.15 6.05 -58.35
CA GLY A 512 -3.96 7.31 -57.62
C GLY A 512 -4.48 8.52 -58.42
N GLY A 513 -3.96 9.71 -58.13
CA GLY A 513 -4.31 10.94 -58.86
C GLY A 513 -5.36 11.81 -58.17
N LEU A 514 -6.02 12.68 -58.92
CA LEU A 514 -7.00 13.64 -58.44
C LEU A 514 -8.39 13.32 -58.99
N GLU A 515 -9.39 13.16 -58.13
CA GLU A 515 -10.80 13.09 -58.52
C GLU A 515 -11.13 12.01 -59.57
N ASN A 516 -10.38 10.90 -59.59
CA ASN A 516 -10.68 9.81 -60.51
C ASN A 516 -11.78 8.89 -59.95
N SER A 517 -12.60 8.34 -60.83
CA SER A 517 -13.74 7.51 -60.47
C SER A 517 -13.70 6.18 -61.23
N ALA A 518 -13.65 5.06 -60.52
CA ALA A 518 -13.75 3.71 -61.07
C ALA A 518 -14.96 2.99 -60.45
N THR A 519 -16.10 3.02 -61.13
CA THR A 519 -17.41 2.60 -60.59
C THR A 519 -17.98 1.34 -61.23
N GLY A 520 -17.37 0.84 -62.31
CA GLY A 520 -17.75 -0.43 -62.92
C GLY A 520 -17.03 -1.61 -62.26
N ALA A 521 -17.64 -2.80 -62.29
CA ALA A 521 -16.98 -4.03 -61.85
C ALA A 521 -15.66 -4.26 -62.63
N ILE A 522 -14.56 -4.55 -61.91
CA ILE A 522 -13.22 -4.77 -62.50
C ILE A 522 -12.72 -3.54 -63.31
N SER A 523 -13.32 -2.36 -63.14
CA SER A 523 -12.86 -1.15 -63.82
C SER A 523 -11.54 -0.65 -63.27
N ALA A 524 -10.72 -0.03 -64.12
CA ALA A 524 -9.40 0.45 -63.74
C ALA A 524 -9.13 1.87 -64.24
N VAL A 525 -8.61 2.72 -63.35
CA VAL A 525 -8.01 4.01 -63.69
C VAL A 525 -6.54 4.01 -63.25
N GLY A 526 -5.63 4.16 -64.21
CA GLY A 526 -4.19 4.16 -63.95
C GLY A 526 -3.67 5.43 -63.24
N GLY A 527 -4.46 6.50 -63.21
CA GLY A 527 -4.16 7.74 -62.50
C GLY A 527 -4.68 8.98 -63.23
N GLY A 528 -4.06 10.15 -63.00
CA GLY A 528 -4.42 11.40 -63.67
C GLY A 528 -5.45 12.23 -62.91
N SER A 529 -6.24 13.03 -63.62
CA SER A 529 -7.22 13.96 -63.01
C SER A 529 -8.62 13.80 -63.62
N GLN A 530 -9.65 13.64 -62.79
CA GLN A 530 -11.06 13.64 -63.23
C GLN A 530 -11.38 12.58 -64.31
N ASN A 531 -10.69 11.43 -64.29
CA ASN A 531 -11.01 10.34 -65.21
C ASN A 531 -12.12 9.44 -64.64
N THR A 532 -12.98 8.92 -65.51
CA THR A 532 -14.13 8.07 -65.14
C THR A 532 -14.10 6.74 -65.90
N ALA A 533 -14.08 5.63 -65.17
CA ALA A 533 -14.25 4.28 -65.70
C ALA A 533 -15.51 3.65 -65.06
N SER A 534 -16.65 3.72 -65.74
CA SER A 534 -17.96 3.37 -65.16
C SER A 534 -18.62 2.13 -65.75
N GLY A 535 -18.12 1.62 -66.87
CA GLY A 535 -18.56 0.33 -67.42
C GLY A 535 -17.84 -0.85 -66.77
N GLY A 536 -18.44 -2.05 -66.82
CA GLY A 536 -17.76 -3.28 -66.39
C GLY A 536 -16.54 -3.57 -67.27
N ASP A 537 -15.45 -4.04 -66.65
CA ASP A 537 -14.17 -4.36 -67.31
C ASP A 537 -13.60 -3.18 -68.13
N THR A 538 -13.86 -1.93 -67.74
CA THR A 538 -13.35 -0.73 -68.42
C THR A 538 -11.95 -0.35 -67.96
N THR A 539 -11.19 0.33 -68.81
CA THR A 539 -9.86 0.84 -68.45
C THR A 539 -9.65 2.27 -68.94
N VAL A 540 -9.19 3.15 -68.05
CA VAL A 540 -8.61 4.45 -68.40
C VAL A 540 -7.15 4.44 -67.96
N GLY A 541 -6.22 4.46 -68.90
CA GLY A 541 -4.78 4.40 -68.60
C GLY A 541 -4.25 5.59 -67.79
N GLY A 542 -4.88 6.77 -67.94
CA GLY A 542 -4.57 7.99 -67.19
C GLY A 542 -5.04 9.25 -67.93
N GLY A 543 -4.33 10.37 -67.74
CA GLY A 543 -4.65 11.63 -68.41
C GLY A 543 -5.63 12.50 -67.62
N SER A 544 -6.44 13.33 -68.29
CA SER A 544 -7.40 14.22 -67.63
C SER A 544 -8.77 14.19 -68.31
N GLN A 545 -9.84 14.12 -67.53
CA GLN A 545 -11.23 14.17 -68.02
C GLN A 545 -11.59 13.08 -69.04
N ASN A 546 -10.92 11.94 -69.01
CA ASN A 546 -11.24 10.82 -69.89
C ASN A 546 -12.35 9.95 -69.31
N THR A 547 -13.27 9.46 -70.14
CA THR A 547 -14.43 8.64 -69.74
C THR A 547 -14.45 7.33 -70.52
N ALA A 548 -14.59 6.20 -69.83
CA ALA A 548 -14.90 4.89 -70.40
C ALA A 548 -16.15 4.33 -69.70
N SER A 549 -17.28 4.22 -70.41
CA SER A 549 -18.60 4.07 -69.76
C SER A 549 -19.41 2.82 -70.11
N ASP A 550 -19.07 2.11 -71.18
CA ASP A 550 -19.72 0.84 -71.56
C ASP A 550 -18.77 -0.35 -71.35
N TYR A 551 -19.32 -1.56 -71.31
CA TYR A 551 -18.59 -2.79 -71.01
C TYR A 551 -17.40 -2.99 -71.97
N TYR A 552 -16.22 -3.30 -71.42
CA TYR A 552 -14.94 -3.45 -72.14
C TYR A 552 -14.41 -2.18 -72.86
N ALA A 553 -14.95 -0.99 -72.59
CA ALA A 553 -14.43 0.24 -73.17
C ALA A 553 -13.04 0.61 -72.61
N THR A 554 -12.15 1.11 -73.46
CA THR A 554 -10.78 1.49 -73.10
C THR A 554 -10.42 2.89 -73.58
N VAL A 555 -9.85 3.72 -72.71
CA VAL A 555 -9.14 4.95 -73.06
C VAL A 555 -7.68 4.83 -72.63
N GLY A 556 -6.73 4.89 -73.57
CA GLY A 556 -5.30 4.78 -73.26
C GLY A 556 -4.75 5.95 -72.43
N GLY A 557 -5.32 7.15 -72.60
CA GLY A 557 -4.96 8.37 -71.86
C GLY A 557 -5.39 9.64 -72.60
N GLY A 558 -4.72 10.77 -72.36
CA GLY A 558 -4.99 12.04 -73.06
C GLY A 558 -5.87 13.02 -72.28
N TYR A 559 -6.57 13.91 -72.98
CA TYR A 559 -7.47 14.91 -72.40
C TYR A 559 -8.88 14.83 -73.00
N SER A 560 -9.91 14.72 -72.15
CA SER A 560 -11.33 14.81 -72.55
C SER A 560 -11.78 13.77 -73.59
N ASN A 561 -11.23 12.55 -73.57
CA ASN A 561 -11.66 11.49 -74.48
C ASN A 561 -12.83 10.67 -73.90
N ASP A 562 -13.77 10.23 -74.73
CA ASP A 562 -14.95 9.44 -74.36
C ASP A 562 -15.04 8.12 -75.14
N ALA A 563 -14.99 6.99 -74.45
CA ALA A 563 -15.25 5.65 -74.98
C ALA A 563 -16.57 5.13 -74.38
N SER A 564 -17.66 5.30 -75.13
CA SER A 564 -19.04 5.08 -74.66
C SER A 564 -19.79 3.95 -75.38
N GLY A 565 -19.15 3.27 -76.34
CA GLY A 565 -19.71 2.07 -76.97
C GLY A 565 -19.13 0.76 -76.41
N HIS A 566 -19.91 -0.31 -76.44
CA HIS A 566 -19.48 -1.66 -76.06
C HIS A 566 -18.19 -2.09 -76.79
N SER A 567 -17.17 -2.49 -76.03
CA SER A 567 -15.85 -2.90 -76.54
C SER A 567 -15.13 -1.85 -77.40
N THR A 568 -15.29 -0.56 -77.08
CA THR A 568 -14.61 0.52 -77.81
C THR A 568 -13.19 0.80 -77.32
N THR A 569 -12.37 1.41 -78.17
CA THR A 569 -11.01 1.85 -77.79
C THR A 569 -10.72 3.25 -78.31
N VAL A 570 -10.30 4.14 -77.42
CA VAL A 570 -9.62 5.40 -77.76
C VAL A 570 -8.16 5.30 -77.33
N GLY A 571 -7.23 5.31 -78.28
CA GLY A 571 -5.80 5.17 -78.00
C GLY A 571 -5.22 6.33 -77.17
N GLY A 572 -5.78 7.53 -77.30
CA GLY A 572 -5.42 8.75 -76.55
C GLY A 572 -5.77 10.01 -77.33
N GLY A 573 -5.12 11.15 -77.02
CA GLY A 573 -5.32 12.42 -77.74
C GLY A 573 -6.17 13.45 -76.96
N TYR A 574 -6.79 14.39 -77.67
CA TYR A 574 -7.65 15.44 -77.12
C TYR A 574 -9.06 15.35 -77.73
N ASN A 575 -10.08 15.23 -76.88
CA ASN A 575 -11.49 15.33 -77.27
C ASN A 575 -11.97 14.29 -78.30
N ASN A 576 -11.49 13.05 -78.20
CA ASN A 576 -11.93 11.96 -79.07
C ASN A 576 -13.14 11.22 -78.53
N THR A 577 -14.07 10.81 -79.40
CA THR A 577 -15.26 10.03 -79.02
C THR A 577 -15.38 8.74 -79.81
N ALA A 578 -15.55 7.61 -79.13
CA ALA A 578 -15.87 6.30 -79.70
C ALA A 578 -17.17 5.75 -79.09
N SER A 579 -18.29 5.92 -79.79
CA SER A 579 -19.64 5.58 -79.30
C SER A 579 -20.28 4.36 -79.96
N ASN A 580 -19.80 3.93 -81.13
CA ASN A 580 -20.30 2.74 -81.81
C ASN A 580 -19.64 1.47 -81.25
N SER A 581 -20.40 0.38 -81.14
CA SER A 581 -19.85 -0.89 -80.68
C SER A 581 -18.61 -1.32 -81.49
N SER A 582 -17.55 -1.74 -80.79
CA SER A 582 -16.27 -2.16 -81.35
C SER A 582 -15.50 -1.08 -82.15
N ALA A 583 -15.85 0.20 -82.00
CA ALA A 583 -15.14 1.29 -82.67
C ALA A 583 -13.74 1.50 -82.07
N THR A 584 -12.78 1.87 -82.93
CA THR A 584 -11.42 2.25 -82.52
C THR A 584 -11.07 3.63 -83.05
N VAL A 585 -10.68 4.54 -82.16
CA VAL A 585 -10.07 5.83 -82.49
C VAL A 585 -8.60 5.77 -82.07
N GLY A 586 -7.68 5.79 -83.03
CA GLY A 586 -6.25 5.67 -82.75
C GLY A 586 -5.65 6.83 -81.93
N GLY A 587 -6.26 8.02 -82.02
CA GLY A 587 -5.93 9.24 -81.28
C GLY A 587 -5.88 10.50 -82.16
N GLY A 588 -5.53 11.64 -81.58
CA GLY A 588 -5.46 12.94 -82.26
C GLY A 588 -6.33 14.02 -81.61
N LEU A 589 -6.67 15.07 -82.37
CA LEU A 589 -7.71 16.05 -82.04
C LEU A 589 -8.89 15.77 -82.97
N SER A 590 -10.07 15.45 -82.44
CA SER A 590 -11.28 15.19 -83.24
C SER A 590 -12.47 16.04 -82.85
#